data_AF-A0AAD4RXQ2-F1
#
_entry.id   AF-A0AAD4RXQ2-F1
#
_cell.length_a   1.000
_cell.length_b   1.000
_cell.length_c   1.000
_cell.angle_alpha   90.00
_cell.angle_beta   90.00
_cell.angle_gamma   90.00
#
_symmetry.space_group_name_H-M   'P 1'
#
loop_
_entity.id
_entity.type
_entity.pdbx_description
1 polymer ?
#
loop_
_entity_poly.entity_id
_entity_poly.type
_entity_poly.pdbx_seq_one_letter_code
_entity_poly.pdbx_strand_id
1 'polypeptide(L)'
;GDDVPAPFSSFESTGFPPELLREVHQAGFSAPTPIQAQSWPIALQSRDIVAIAKTGSGKTLGYLIPGFMHLKRVRNNSQMGPTVLVLSPTRELATQIQDEAVKFGRSLRLQCT
;
A
#
# COMPACT_ATOMS: atom_id res chain seq x y z
N GLY A 1 19.84 -5.04 2.23
CA GLY A 1 19.71 -5.99 3.36
C GLY A 1 19.78 -7.39 2.80
N ASP A 2 19.82 -8.38 3.68
CA ASP A 2 19.99 -9.78 3.29
C ASP A 2 18.65 -10.44 2.97
N ASP A 3 18.67 -11.57 2.25
CA ASP A 3 17.49 -12.38 1.91
C ASP A 3 16.32 -11.56 1.33
N VAL A 4 16.60 -10.72 0.33
CA VAL A 4 15.57 -9.88 -0.31
C VAL A 4 14.70 -10.75 -1.23
N PRO A 5 13.37 -10.82 -1.01
CA PRO A 5 12.49 -11.57 -1.88
C PRO A 5 12.46 -11.00 -3.30
N ALA A 6 12.21 -11.87 -4.27
CA ALA A 6 12.07 -11.48 -5.67
C ALA A 6 10.90 -10.48 -5.84
N PRO A 7 11.03 -9.49 -6.74
CA PRO A 7 9.97 -8.53 -7.01
C PRO A 7 8.77 -9.20 -7.68
N PHE A 8 7.57 -8.68 -7.43
CA PHE A 8 6.37 -9.10 -8.16
C PHE A 8 6.41 -8.60 -9.60
N SER A 9 6.19 -9.49 -10.57
CA SER A 9 6.17 -9.17 -12.00
C SER A 9 4.79 -8.76 -12.52
N SER A 10 3.72 -9.16 -11.83
CA SER A 10 2.34 -8.80 -12.18
C SER A 10 1.46 -8.66 -10.94
N PHE A 11 0.29 -8.02 -11.08
CA PHE A 11 -0.67 -7.89 -9.99
C PHE A 11 -1.23 -9.24 -9.53
N GLU A 12 -1.43 -10.17 -10.44
CA GLU A 12 -1.95 -11.51 -10.20
C GLU A 12 -0.98 -12.34 -9.35
N SER A 13 0.33 -12.10 -9.50
CA SER A 13 1.37 -12.78 -8.71
C SER A 13 1.42 -12.35 -7.24
N THR A 14 0.75 -11.25 -6.87
CA THR A 14 0.82 -10.68 -5.52
C THR A 14 -0.02 -11.41 -4.48
N GLY A 15 -1.05 -12.13 -4.91
CA GLY A 15 -2.06 -12.71 -4.01
C GLY A 15 -2.93 -11.66 -3.29
N PHE A 16 -2.94 -10.40 -3.75
CA PHE A 16 -3.83 -9.38 -3.18
C PHE A 16 -5.30 -9.67 -3.45
N PRO A 17 -6.22 -9.15 -2.61
CA PRO A 17 -7.64 -9.40 -2.76
C PRO A 17 -8.16 -8.95 -4.14
N PRO A 18 -9.02 -9.74 -4.82
CA PRO A 18 -9.52 -9.42 -6.16
C PRO A 18 -10.20 -8.05 -6.24
N GLU A 19 -10.89 -7.64 -5.16
CA GLU A 19 -11.53 -6.33 -5.08
C GLU A 19 -10.52 -5.17 -5.17
N LEU A 20 -9.34 -5.31 -4.57
CA LEU A 20 -8.27 -4.32 -4.63
C LEU A 20 -7.62 -4.32 -6.03
N LEU A 21 -7.34 -5.50 -6.58
CA LEU A 21 -6.76 -5.62 -7.91
C LEU A 21 -7.64 -4.95 -8.97
N ARG A 22 -8.96 -5.12 -8.85
CA ARG A 22 -9.93 -4.44 -9.71
C ARG A 22 -9.82 -2.91 -9.63
N GLU A 23 -9.70 -2.33 -8.44
CA GLU A 23 -9.52 -0.88 -8.28
C GLU A 23 -8.20 -0.41 -8.90
N VAL A 24 -7.12 -1.18 -8.74
CA VAL A 24 -5.80 -0.89 -9.32
C VAL A 24 -5.86 -0.88 -10.85
N HIS A 25 -6.53 -1.86 -11.45
CA HIS A 25 -6.75 -1.87 -12.91
C HIS A 25 -7.65 -0.71 -13.37
N GLN A 26 -8.73 -0.40 -12.63
CA GLN A 26 -9.61 0.73 -12.95
C GLN A 26 -8.90 2.09 -12.83
N ALA A 27 -7.92 2.19 -11.94
CA ALA A 27 -7.05 3.35 -11.83
C ALA A 27 -6.01 3.45 -12.97
N GLY A 28 -5.99 2.50 -13.91
CA GLY A 28 -5.15 2.53 -15.10
C GLY A 28 -3.78 1.88 -14.92
N PHE A 29 -3.53 1.16 -13.82
CA PHE A 29 -2.28 0.43 -13.65
C PHE A 29 -2.34 -0.91 -14.38
N SER A 30 -1.46 -1.10 -15.36
CA SER A 30 -1.30 -2.37 -16.09
C SER A 30 -0.37 -3.35 -15.41
N ALA A 31 0.61 -2.85 -14.65
CA ALA A 31 1.56 -3.64 -13.87
C ALA A 31 2.06 -2.85 -12.64
N PRO A 32 2.63 -3.53 -11.62
CA PRO A 32 3.28 -2.87 -10.51
C PRO A 32 4.41 -1.95 -10.97
N THR A 33 4.54 -0.74 -10.41
CA THR A 33 5.72 0.09 -10.68
C THR A 33 6.97 -0.54 -10.04
N PRO A 34 8.21 -0.23 -10.49
CA PRO A 34 9.41 -0.85 -9.93
C PRO A 34 9.53 -0.73 -8.40
N ILE A 35 9.14 0.40 -7.83
CA ILE A 35 9.19 0.58 -6.37
C ILE A 35 8.13 -0.25 -5.66
N GLN A 36 6.95 -0.43 -6.25
CA GLN A 36 5.88 -1.27 -5.72
C GLN A 36 6.25 -2.76 -5.80
N ALA A 37 6.70 -3.20 -6.98
CA ALA A 37 7.12 -4.57 -7.27
C ALA A 37 8.12 -5.10 -6.23
N GLN A 38 9.10 -4.28 -5.84
CA GLN A 38 10.12 -4.66 -4.87
C GLN A 38 9.71 -4.41 -3.41
N SER A 39 8.96 -3.34 -3.12
CA SER A 39 8.60 -2.99 -1.73
C SER A 39 7.55 -3.91 -1.14
N TRP A 40 6.54 -4.33 -1.92
CA TRP A 40 5.46 -5.18 -1.44
C TRP A 40 5.92 -6.52 -0.85
N PRO A 41 6.73 -7.35 -1.54
CA PRO A 41 7.13 -8.63 -0.98
C PRO A 41 7.97 -8.48 0.30
N ILE A 42 8.74 -7.39 0.43
CA ILE A 42 9.50 -7.08 1.65
C ILE A 42 8.56 -6.65 2.78
N ALA A 43 7.63 -5.72 2.51
CA ALA A 43 6.73 -5.17 3.52
C ALA A 43 5.73 -6.22 4.05
N LEU A 44 5.30 -7.15 3.20
CA LEU A 44 4.41 -8.25 3.57
C LEU A 44 5.09 -9.27 4.51
N GLN A 45 6.42 -9.27 4.60
CA GLN A 45 7.21 -10.01 5.60
C GLN A 45 7.43 -9.21 6.90
N SER A 46 6.75 -8.07 7.08
CA SER A 46 6.89 -7.20 8.25
C SER A 46 8.32 -6.70 8.47
N ARG A 47 9.07 -6.48 7.38
CA ARG A 47 10.42 -5.92 7.40
C ARG A 47 10.39 -4.41 7.13
N ASP A 48 11.30 -3.69 7.76
CA ASP A 48 11.49 -2.26 7.54
C ASP A 48 12.12 -1.99 6.15
N ILE A 49 11.70 -0.88 5.53
CA ILE A 49 12.11 -0.50 4.18
C ILE A 49 12.47 0.98 4.13
N VAL A 50 13.61 1.28 3.53
CA VAL A 50 13.93 2.63 3.03
C VAL A 50 13.77 2.59 1.50
N ALA A 51 12.71 3.22 0.99
CA ALA A 51 12.37 3.24 -0.42
C ALA A 51 12.73 4.58 -1.06
N ILE A 52 13.70 4.58 -1.98
CA ILE A 52 14.15 5.79 -2.69
C ILE A 52 13.62 5.75 -4.13
N ALA A 53 12.73 6.69 -4.46
CA ALA A 53 12.23 6.85 -5.83
C ALA A 53 11.74 8.29 -6.05
N LYS A 54 11.65 8.73 -7.30
CA LYS A 54 11.16 10.07 -7.65
C LYS A 54 9.65 10.23 -7.36
N THR A 55 9.17 11.46 -7.32
CA THR A 55 7.73 11.77 -7.27
C THR A 55 7.04 11.19 -8.51
N GLY A 56 5.81 10.70 -8.35
CA GLY A 56 5.07 10.01 -9.42
C GLY A 56 5.49 8.55 -9.65
N SER A 57 6.49 8.01 -8.93
CA SER A 57 6.89 6.59 -9.07
C SER A 57 5.92 5.57 -8.47
N GLY A 58 4.78 5.99 -7.91
CA GLY A 58 3.81 5.08 -7.29
C GLY A 58 4.14 4.66 -5.85
N LYS A 59 5.01 5.41 -5.15
CA LYS A 59 5.41 5.12 -3.74
C LYS A 59 4.22 5.00 -2.79
N THR A 60 3.17 5.80 -3.00
CA THR A 60 1.97 5.83 -2.16
C THR A 60 1.33 4.45 -2.03
N LEU A 61 1.02 3.79 -3.15
CA LEU A 61 0.51 2.42 -3.12
C LEU A 61 1.57 1.39 -2.68
N GLY A 62 2.85 1.74 -2.80
CA GLY A 62 3.97 0.95 -2.28
C GLY A 62 3.86 0.67 -0.78
N TYR A 63 3.47 1.66 0.03
CA TYR A 63 3.24 1.48 1.47
C TYR A 63 1.78 1.28 1.86
N LEU A 64 0.82 1.86 1.12
CA LEU A 64 -0.60 1.73 1.47
C LEU A 64 -1.12 0.30 1.34
N ILE A 65 -0.78 -0.40 0.25
CA ILE A 65 -1.29 -1.76 0.02
C ILE A 65 -0.82 -2.74 1.12
N PRO A 66 0.47 -2.80 1.49
CA PRO A 66 0.90 -3.58 2.66
C PRO A 66 0.19 -3.17 3.96
N GLY A 67 -0.02 -1.86 4.17
CA GLY A 67 -0.78 -1.35 5.32
C GLY A 67 -2.23 -1.85 5.34
N PHE A 68 -2.91 -1.91 4.19
CA PHE A 68 -4.24 -2.49 4.08
C PHE A 68 -4.25 -3.99 4.36
N MET A 69 -3.25 -4.72 3.86
CA MET A 69 -3.13 -6.15 4.14
C MET A 69 -2.90 -6.41 5.63
N HIS A 70 -2.13 -5.56 6.30
CA HIS A 70 -1.95 -5.59 7.74
C HIS A 70 -3.28 -5.33 8.48
N LEU A 71 -4.01 -4.27 8.10
CA LEU A 71 -5.33 -3.94 8.66
C LEU A 71 -6.36 -5.07 8.51
N LYS A 72 -6.34 -5.82 7.39
CA LYS A 72 -7.25 -6.98 7.19
C LYS A 72 -6.89 -8.18 8.08
N ARG A 73 -5.63 -8.30 8.52
CA ARG A 73 -5.17 -9.43 9.35
C ARG A 73 -5.36 -9.18 10.84
N VAL A 74 -5.27 -7.93 11.28
CA VAL A 74 -5.37 -7.55 12.69
C VAL A 74 -6.81 -7.28 13.11
N ARG A 75 -7.17 -7.63 14.35
CA ARG A 75 -8.44 -7.20 14.95
C ARG A 75 -8.34 -5.72 15.30
N ASN A 76 -8.93 -4.88 14.46
CA ASN A 76 -8.94 -3.45 14.70
C ASN A 76 -9.88 -3.11 15.88
N ASN A 77 -9.38 -2.39 16.88
CA ASN A 77 -10.17 -1.85 17.97
C ASN A 77 -10.18 -0.33 17.84
N SER A 78 -11.32 0.24 17.45
CA SER A 78 -11.48 1.68 17.25
C SER A 78 -11.19 2.52 18.49
N GLN A 79 -11.21 1.92 19.69
CA GLN A 79 -10.88 2.61 20.93
C GLN A 79 -9.37 2.78 21.17
N MET A 80 -8.51 2.06 20.44
CA MET A 80 -7.05 2.11 20.60
C MET A 80 -6.36 3.05 19.59
N GLY A 81 -7.13 3.79 18.79
CA GLY A 81 -6.59 4.66 17.73
C GLY A 81 -6.23 3.90 16.44
N PRO A 82 -5.53 4.56 15.50
CA PRO A 82 -5.23 3.99 14.19
C PRO A 82 -4.16 2.89 14.27
N THR A 83 -4.37 1.77 13.58
CA THR A 83 -3.34 0.70 13.46
C THR A 83 -2.22 1.08 12.48
N VAL A 84 -2.51 1.92 11.49
CA VAL A 84 -1.55 2.38 10.49
C VAL A 84 -1.53 3.90 10.51
N LEU A 85 -0.34 4.48 10.67
CA LEU A 85 -0.12 5.92 10.64
C LEU A 85 0.82 6.27 9.49
N VAL A 86 0.39 7.20 8.63
CA VAL A 86 1.24 7.76 7.57
C VAL A 86 1.54 9.20 7.91
N LEU A 87 2.83 9.54 8.02
CA LEU A 87 3.29 10.89 8.27
C LEU A 87 3.74 11.54 6.97
N SER A 88 3.37 12.80 6.80
CA SER A 88 3.69 13.62 5.62
C SER A 88 4.23 14.98 6.08
N PRO A 89 5.22 15.56 5.36
CA PRO A 89 5.81 16.83 5.76
C PRO A 89 4.91 18.04 5.51
N THR A 90 3.91 17.93 4.62
CA THR A 90 2.95 19.01 4.36
C THR A 90 1.52 18.48 4.35
N ARG A 91 0.58 19.40 4.59
CA ARG A 91 -0.86 19.12 4.60
C ARG A 91 -1.35 18.70 3.21
N GLU A 92 -0.87 19.34 2.16
CA GLU A 92 -1.28 19.06 0.78
C GLU A 92 -0.90 17.64 0.37
N LEU A 93 0.32 17.22 0.72
CA LEU A 93 0.77 15.85 0.50
C LEU A 93 -0.02 14.85 1.37
N ALA A 94 -0.38 15.22 2.60
CA ALA A 94 -1.22 14.37 3.45
C ALA A 94 -2.61 14.17 2.83
N THR A 95 -3.23 15.22 2.30
CA THR A 95 -4.52 15.13 1.59
C THR A 95 -4.43 14.24 0.36
N GLN A 96 -3.39 14.38 -0.47
CA GLN A 96 -3.20 13.50 -1.64
C GLN A 96 -3.05 12.02 -1.25
N ILE A 97 -2.33 11.74 -0.16
CA ILE A 97 -2.18 10.37 0.36
C ILE A 97 -3.52 9.86 0.89
N GLN A 98 -4.28 10.69 1.61
CA GLN A 98 -5.60 10.35 2.12
C GLN A 98 -6.58 10.01 0.99
N ASP A 99 -6.60 10.79 -0.09
CA ASP A 99 -7.47 10.54 -1.25
C ASP A 99 -7.18 9.17 -1.88
N GLU A 100 -5.91 8.83 -2.05
CA GLU A 100 -5.49 7.50 -2.52
C GLU A 100 -5.88 6.41 -1.51
N ALA A 101 -5.69 6.66 -0.21
CA ALA A 101 -6.05 5.71 0.84
C ALA A 101 -7.56 5.41 0.87
N VAL A 102 -8.40 6.44 0.74
CA VAL A 102 -9.86 6.32 0.65
C VAL A 102 -10.26 5.57 -0.62
N LYS A 103 -9.70 5.95 -1.77
CA LYS A 103 -9.99 5.34 -3.06
C LYS A 103 -9.77 3.82 -3.04
N PHE A 104 -8.58 3.38 -2.64
CA PHE A 104 -8.21 1.97 -2.67
C PHE A 104 -8.71 1.20 -1.45
N GLY A 105 -8.73 1.83 -0.27
CA GLY A 105 -9.19 1.21 0.99
C GLY A 105 -10.70 0.95 1.04
N ARG A 106 -11.51 1.73 0.30
CA ARG A 106 -12.97 1.55 0.25
C ARG A 106 -13.38 0.17 -0.25
N SER A 107 -12.68 -0.37 -1.26
CA SER A 107 -12.95 -1.72 -1.79
C SER A 107 -12.78 -2.81 -0.71
N LEU A 108 -11.88 -2.56 0.25
CA LEU A 108 -11.56 -3.44 1.36
C LEU A 108 -12.37 -3.15 2.63
N ARG A 109 -13.35 -2.22 2.57
CA ARG A 109 -14.15 -1.75 3.72
C ARG A 109 -13.30 -1.16 4.86
N LEU A 110 -12.17 -0.57 4.52
CA LEU A 110 -11.29 0.10 5.49
C LEU A 110 -11.75 1.54 5.71
N GLN A 111 -11.60 2.02 6.94
CA GLN A 111 -11.85 3.41 7.30
C GLN A 111 -10.53 4.18 7.31
N CYS A 112 -10.55 5.36 6.69
CA CYS A 112 -9.46 6.33 6.73
C CYS A 112 -10.04 7.61 7.33
N THR A 113 -9.40 8.13 8.37
CA THR A 113 -9.80 9.30 9.15
C THR A 113 -8.75 10.38 9.05
#